data_AF-A0A4R5KKH8-F1
#
_entry.id   AF-A0A4R5KKH8-F1
#
_cell.length_a   1.000
_cell.length_b   1.000
_cell.length_c   1.000
_cell.angle_alpha   90.00
_cell.angle_beta   90.00
_cell.angle_gamma   90.00
#
_symmetry.space_group_name_H-M   'P 1'
#
loop_
_entity.id
_entity.type
_entity.pdbx_description
1 polymer ?
#
loop_
_entity_poly.entity_id
_entity_poly.type
_entity_poly.pdbx_seq_one_letter_code
_entity_poly.pdbx_strand_id
1 'polypeptide(L)'
;MTETIGWALLPGEAADSAPLWATVDGGKSWSRQVTPDMLNKMEAERQRLRSTAMEAALYASPEAAKASIQSDWTLLPETASPGDIVLVRHRSPGSVAWQGKTYELQPFGAGYFAYLPVPMNTKAGSYPIGGKTLTIKAKKFETQYLQVTKQMESMKQDTKRIQADQAKIDLARSKSEPSFLFSSPFIQPVEGILTTPYGHTRYVNGKFDSSHMAIDLAAKEGTPIKATNDGIVALADSLYLTGNSIYIDHGMQLFSQYAHLSELRVKTGDRVKQGDIIGLVGTTGFSTGPHLHFTFWAHNIQANPNLFFNTNPFQWSQPAAP
;
A
#
# COMPACT_ATOMS: atom_id res chain seq x y z
N MET A 1 -29.46 1.08 17.73
CA MET A 1 -28.79 1.14 19.04
C MET A 1 -27.45 0.46 18.90
N THR A 2 -26.41 1.00 19.52
CA THR A 2 -25.07 0.39 19.59
C THR A 2 -24.83 -0.16 21.00
N GLU A 3 -23.67 -0.74 21.26
CA GLU A 3 -23.28 -1.15 22.61
C GLU A 3 -23.17 0.02 23.58
N THR A 4 -23.00 1.25 23.08
CA THR A 4 -22.83 2.46 23.90
C THR A 4 -24.01 3.42 23.80
N ILE A 5 -24.74 3.44 22.67
CA ILE A 5 -25.87 4.36 22.43
C ILE A 5 -27.19 3.61 22.37
N GLY A 6 -28.09 3.97 23.28
CA GLY A 6 -29.43 3.40 23.40
C GLY A 6 -30.49 4.46 23.61
N TRP A 7 -31.72 4.06 23.30
CA TRP A 7 -32.91 4.85 23.59
C TRP A 7 -33.95 3.96 24.25
N ALA A 8 -34.62 4.46 25.28
CA ALA A 8 -35.64 3.70 25.98
C ALA A 8 -36.84 4.57 26.35
N LEU A 9 -38.00 3.91 26.37
CA LEU A 9 -39.19 4.37 27.08
C LEU A 9 -39.24 3.58 28.40
N LEU A 10 -39.29 4.26 29.53
CA LEU A 10 -39.38 3.57 30.82
C LEU A 10 -40.80 3.01 31.02
N PRO A 11 -40.95 1.85 31.67
CA PRO A 11 -42.26 1.21 31.86
C PRO A 11 -43.23 2.14 32.60
N GLY A 12 -44.42 2.35 32.03
CA GLY A 12 -45.49 3.16 32.64
C GLY A 12 -45.73 4.53 32.00
N GLU A 13 -44.92 4.95 31.01
CA GLU A 13 -45.14 6.19 30.25
C GLU A 13 -45.79 5.89 28.88
N ALA A 14 -46.91 6.55 28.56
CA ALA A 14 -47.61 6.39 27.28
C ALA A 14 -46.78 6.96 26.11
N ALA A 15 -46.78 6.26 24.96
CA ALA A 15 -45.94 6.55 23.80
C ALA A 15 -46.16 7.93 23.17
N ASP A 16 -47.32 8.55 23.42
CA ASP A 16 -47.76 9.75 22.70
C ASP A 16 -47.25 11.07 23.32
N SER A 17 -46.55 11.05 24.46
CA SER A 17 -46.04 12.28 25.11
C SER A 17 -44.75 12.15 25.93
N ALA A 18 -44.08 11.00 25.95
CA ALA A 18 -42.90 10.79 26.78
C ALA A 18 -41.59 11.16 26.03
N PRO A 19 -40.71 12.02 26.58
CA PRO A 19 -39.42 12.28 25.97
C PRO A 19 -38.52 11.04 26.06
N LEU A 20 -37.98 10.58 24.93
CA LEU A 20 -37.06 9.44 24.88
C LEU A 20 -35.87 9.68 25.82
N TRP A 21 -35.59 8.68 26.66
CA TRP A 21 -34.35 8.65 27.43
C TRP A 21 -33.22 8.20 26.52
N ALA A 22 -32.07 8.86 26.62
CA ALA A 22 -30.88 8.54 25.86
C ALA A 22 -29.75 8.08 26.81
N THR A 23 -28.99 7.09 26.37
CA THR A 23 -27.74 6.67 27.01
C THR A 23 -26.60 6.75 26.00
N VAL A 24 -25.39 7.07 26.48
CA VAL A 24 -24.15 7.13 25.70
C VAL A 24 -23.02 6.32 26.34
N ASP A 25 -23.34 5.51 27.37
CA ASP A 25 -22.40 4.69 28.13
C ASP A 25 -22.84 3.21 28.26
N GLY A 26 -23.71 2.77 27.34
CA GLY A 26 -24.20 1.39 27.30
C GLY A 26 -25.27 1.10 28.34
N GLY A 27 -26.07 2.10 28.71
CA GLY A 27 -27.19 1.97 29.64
C GLY A 27 -26.81 2.08 31.12
N LYS A 28 -25.58 2.52 31.44
CA LYS A 28 -25.16 2.78 32.83
C LYS A 28 -25.77 4.08 33.36
N SER A 29 -25.96 5.06 32.49
CA SER A 29 -26.68 6.30 32.80
C SER A 29 -27.67 6.65 31.67
N TRP A 30 -28.78 7.29 32.07
CA TRP A 30 -29.85 7.71 31.18
C TRP A 30 -30.19 9.17 31.46
N SER A 31 -30.38 9.95 30.39
CA SER A 31 -30.77 11.37 30.49
C SER A 31 -31.93 11.68 29.55
N ARG A 32 -32.81 12.58 30.02
CA ARG A 32 -33.88 13.20 29.21
C ARG A 32 -33.39 14.38 28.38
N GLN A 33 -32.35 15.05 28.83
CA GLN A 33 -31.75 16.16 28.10
C GLN A 33 -30.53 15.65 27.36
N VAL A 34 -30.55 15.78 26.04
CA VAL A 34 -29.36 15.52 25.22
C VAL A 34 -28.39 16.67 25.44
N THR A 35 -27.41 16.46 26.31
CA THR A 35 -26.40 17.47 26.61
C THR A 35 -25.39 17.60 25.46
N PRO A 36 -24.63 18.71 25.37
CA PRO A 36 -23.54 18.83 24.39
C PRO A 36 -22.51 17.68 24.47
N ASP A 37 -22.21 17.18 25.67
CA ASP A 37 -21.33 16.03 25.86
C ASP A 37 -21.94 14.74 25.28
N MET A 38 -23.25 14.52 25.48
CA MET A 38 -23.95 13.40 24.85
C MET A 38 -23.97 13.52 23.33
N LEU A 39 -24.20 14.72 22.77
CA LEU A 39 -24.11 14.95 21.32
C LEU A 39 -22.72 14.62 20.78
N ASN A 40 -21.66 15.04 21.47
CA ASN A 40 -20.29 14.75 21.09
C ASN A 40 -20.01 13.24 21.11
N LYS A 41 -20.47 12.52 22.14
CA LYS A 41 -20.35 11.05 22.22
C LYS A 41 -21.16 10.35 21.14
N MET A 42 -22.34 10.86 20.82
CA MET A 42 -23.18 10.34 19.74
C MET A 42 -22.56 10.54 18.36
N GLU A 43 -22.00 11.71 18.10
CA GLU A 43 -21.30 11.99 16.85
C GLU A 43 -20.00 11.18 16.75
N ALA A 44 -19.25 11.03 17.86
CA ALA A 44 -18.08 10.17 17.91
C ALA A 44 -18.43 8.70 17.59
N GLU A 45 -19.53 8.18 18.13
CA GLU A 45 -20.01 6.83 17.80
C GLU A 45 -20.47 6.72 16.35
N ARG A 46 -21.15 7.73 15.81
CA ARG A 46 -21.54 7.76 14.38
C ARG A 46 -20.31 7.75 13.48
N GLN A 47 -19.28 8.53 13.82
CA GLN A 47 -18.00 8.53 13.11
C GLN A 47 -17.31 7.17 13.25
N ARG A 48 -17.28 6.58 14.45
CA ARG A 48 -16.75 5.23 14.67
C ARG A 48 -17.46 4.20 13.80
N LEU A 49 -18.78 4.19 13.77
CA LEU A 49 -19.56 3.28 12.93
C LEU A 49 -19.29 3.47 11.43
N ARG A 50 -19.18 4.72 10.97
CA ARG A 50 -18.80 5.02 9.58
C ARG A 50 -17.39 4.51 9.26
N SER A 51 -16.43 4.76 10.15
CA SER A 51 -15.06 4.27 10.02
C SER A 51 -14.98 2.75 10.04
N THR A 52 -15.73 2.09 10.92
CA THR A 52 -15.86 0.62 10.96
C THR A 52 -16.51 0.07 9.69
N ALA A 53 -17.54 0.71 9.16
CA ALA A 53 -18.18 0.30 7.91
C ALA A 53 -17.25 0.46 6.70
N MET A 54 -16.48 1.56 6.65
CA MET A 54 -15.46 1.79 5.63
C MET A 54 -14.31 0.78 5.73
N GLU A 55 -13.92 0.42 6.94
CA GLU A 55 -12.93 -0.62 7.23
C GLU A 55 -13.44 -2.02 6.88
N ALA A 56 -14.70 -2.35 7.15
CA ALA A 56 -15.29 -3.65 6.84
C ALA A 56 -15.28 -3.94 5.32
N ALA A 57 -15.38 -2.91 4.48
CA ALA A 57 -15.26 -3.03 3.02
C ALA A 57 -13.87 -3.49 2.53
N LEU A 58 -12.88 -3.48 3.42
CA LEU A 58 -11.51 -3.90 3.13
C LEU A 58 -11.31 -5.40 3.36
N TYR A 59 -12.13 -6.02 4.22
CA TYR A 59 -12.04 -7.44 4.52
C TYR A 59 -12.87 -8.28 3.56
N ALA A 60 -12.50 -9.54 3.42
CA ALA A 60 -13.22 -10.47 2.55
C ALA A 60 -14.66 -10.77 3.01
N SER A 61 -14.99 -10.54 4.29
CA SER A 61 -16.35 -10.60 4.81
C SER A 61 -16.56 -9.75 6.06
N PRO A 62 -17.81 -9.38 6.41
CA PRO A 62 -18.15 -8.72 7.68
C PRO A 62 -17.71 -9.51 8.91
N GLU A 63 -17.72 -10.83 8.86
CA GLU A 63 -17.26 -11.72 9.93
C GLU A 63 -15.74 -11.67 10.08
N ALA A 64 -14.99 -11.65 8.98
CA ALA A 64 -13.54 -11.46 8.99
C ALA A 64 -13.18 -10.08 9.57
N ALA A 65 -13.91 -9.03 9.20
CA ALA A 65 -13.76 -7.70 9.78
C ALA A 65 -14.07 -7.70 11.29
N LYS A 66 -15.16 -8.36 11.71
CA LYS A 66 -15.54 -8.44 13.13
C LYS A 66 -14.53 -9.22 13.96
N ALA A 67 -13.99 -10.31 13.43
CA ALA A 67 -12.96 -11.12 14.09
C ALA A 67 -11.62 -10.39 14.19
N SER A 68 -11.18 -9.68 13.14
CA SER A 68 -9.97 -8.86 13.21
C SER A 68 -10.13 -7.69 14.17
N ILE A 69 -11.32 -7.06 14.19
CA ILE A 69 -11.67 -6.04 15.18
C ILE A 69 -11.72 -6.65 16.58
N GLN A 70 -11.89 -7.96 16.78
CA GLN A 70 -11.92 -8.61 18.09
C GLN A 70 -10.53 -8.95 18.67
N SER A 71 -9.55 -9.20 17.82
CA SER A 71 -8.15 -9.41 18.23
C SER A 71 -7.42 -8.10 18.45
N ASP A 72 -6.51 -8.04 19.43
CA ASP A 72 -5.65 -6.86 19.58
C ASP A 72 -4.69 -6.73 18.41
N TRP A 73 -4.10 -7.83 17.93
CA TRP A 73 -3.24 -7.86 16.74
C TRP A 73 -3.83 -8.71 15.62
N THR A 74 -3.80 -8.19 14.39
CA THR A 74 -4.14 -8.93 13.16
C THR A 74 -2.99 -8.83 12.15
N LEU A 75 -2.65 -9.94 11.50
CA LEU A 75 -1.70 -9.99 10.38
C LEU A 75 -2.42 -10.46 9.12
N LEU A 76 -2.23 -9.75 8.01
CA LEU A 76 -2.83 -10.11 6.72
C LEU A 76 -1.72 -10.08 5.64
N PRO A 77 -1.28 -11.25 5.13
CA PRO A 77 -1.68 -12.59 5.51
C PRO A 77 -0.87 -13.00 6.76
N GLU A 78 -1.21 -14.13 7.35
CA GLU A 78 -0.34 -14.75 8.37
C GLU A 78 0.81 -15.55 7.74
N THR A 79 0.84 -15.68 6.41
CA THR A 79 1.90 -16.34 5.65
C THR A 79 2.31 -15.47 4.46
N ALA A 80 3.60 -15.20 4.33
CA ALA A 80 4.15 -14.37 3.25
C ALA A 80 5.46 -14.96 2.69
N SER A 81 5.96 -14.41 1.60
CA SER A 81 7.25 -14.72 1.01
C SER A 81 8.10 -13.46 0.78
N PRO A 82 9.42 -13.59 0.56
CA PRO A 82 10.24 -12.47 0.17
C PRO A 82 9.66 -11.72 -1.03
N GLY A 83 9.58 -10.39 -0.91
CA GLY A 83 8.92 -9.47 -1.84
C GLY A 83 7.46 -9.17 -1.53
N ASP A 84 6.84 -9.86 -0.57
CA ASP A 84 5.46 -9.57 -0.17
C ASP A 84 5.38 -8.43 0.85
N ILE A 85 4.18 -7.96 1.18
CA ILE A 85 3.94 -6.96 2.23
C ILE A 85 2.88 -7.49 3.18
N VAL A 86 3.18 -7.65 4.46
CA VAL A 86 2.16 -8.03 5.44
C VAL A 86 1.52 -6.78 6.00
N LEU A 87 0.19 -6.71 5.99
CA LEU A 87 -0.50 -5.70 6.76
C LEU A 87 -0.60 -6.14 8.21
N VAL A 88 -0.24 -5.24 9.13
CA VAL A 88 -0.49 -5.45 10.56
C VAL A 88 -1.48 -4.42 11.07
N ARG A 89 -2.45 -4.87 11.88
CA ARG A 89 -3.42 -4.01 12.55
C ARG A 89 -3.37 -4.17 14.06
N HIS A 90 -3.69 -3.08 14.73
CA HIS A 90 -3.90 -3.04 16.17
C HIS A 90 -5.05 -2.09 16.55
N ARG A 91 -5.71 -2.33 17.69
CA ARG A 91 -6.80 -1.47 18.18
C ARG A 91 -6.34 -0.15 18.78
N SER A 92 -5.11 -0.12 19.28
CA SER A 92 -4.51 1.03 19.97
C SER A 92 -3.26 1.52 19.21
N PRO A 93 -2.82 2.77 19.43
CA PRO A 93 -1.54 3.24 18.92
C PRO A 93 -0.39 2.34 19.38
N GLY A 94 0.68 2.31 18.62
CA GLY A 94 1.89 1.55 18.94
C GLY A 94 2.78 1.36 17.72
N SER A 95 3.72 0.44 17.83
CA SER A 95 4.65 0.12 16.74
C SER A 95 4.99 -1.37 16.70
N VAL A 96 5.54 -1.79 15.57
CA VAL A 96 5.99 -3.17 15.34
C VAL A 96 7.46 -3.17 14.96
N ALA A 97 8.26 -4.00 15.62
CA ALA A 97 9.62 -4.29 15.20
C ALA A 97 9.62 -5.41 14.14
N TRP A 98 10.19 -5.14 12.97
CA TRP A 98 10.27 -6.10 11.88
C TRP A 98 11.55 -5.90 11.05
N GLN A 99 12.31 -6.99 10.85
CA GLN A 99 13.57 -6.98 10.06
C GLN A 99 14.54 -5.84 10.46
N GLY A 100 14.68 -5.59 11.77
CA GLY A 100 15.57 -4.56 12.29
C GLY A 100 15.09 -3.11 12.13
N LYS A 101 13.83 -2.91 11.69
CA LYS A 101 13.18 -1.60 11.62
C LYS A 101 11.95 -1.55 12.54
N THR A 102 11.62 -0.36 13.00
CA THR A 102 10.37 -0.08 13.73
C THR A 102 9.38 0.58 12.80
N TYR A 103 8.15 0.06 12.77
CA TYR A 103 7.05 0.55 11.97
C TYR A 103 5.98 1.10 12.90
N GLU A 104 5.82 2.42 12.92
CA GLU A 104 4.77 3.10 13.68
C GLU A 104 3.40 2.84 13.05
N LEU A 105 2.45 2.40 13.85
CA LEU A 105 1.09 2.14 13.38
C LEU A 105 0.36 3.49 13.16
N GLN A 106 -0.20 3.66 11.97
CA GLN A 106 -0.94 4.85 11.58
C GLN A 106 -2.43 4.68 11.83
N PRO A 107 -3.14 5.71 12.31
CA PRO A 107 -4.59 5.68 12.49
C PRO A 107 -5.31 5.38 11.18
N PHE A 108 -6.22 4.40 11.18
CA PHE A 108 -7.04 4.10 10.03
C PHE A 108 -8.30 3.30 10.39
N GLY A 109 -9.46 3.82 9.96
CA GLY A 109 -10.75 3.21 10.32
C GLY A 109 -10.98 3.29 11.82
N ALA A 110 -11.31 2.16 12.43
CA ALA A 110 -11.52 2.03 13.87
C ALA A 110 -10.26 1.58 14.64
N GLY A 111 -9.09 1.53 14.00
CA GLY A 111 -7.85 1.09 14.62
C GLY A 111 -6.61 1.75 14.03
N TYR A 112 -5.50 1.03 14.10
CA TYR A 112 -4.19 1.44 13.64
C TYR A 112 -3.61 0.34 12.77
N PHE A 113 -2.78 0.70 11.80
CA PHE A 113 -2.12 -0.28 10.94
C PHE A 113 -0.74 0.15 10.48
N ALA A 114 0.06 -0.80 10.02
CA ALA A 114 1.27 -0.54 9.24
C ALA A 114 1.45 -1.59 8.15
N TYR A 115 2.19 -1.22 7.11
CA TYR A 115 2.71 -2.17 6.14
C TYR A 115 4.06 -2.71 6.63
N LEU A 116 4.18 -4.04 6.68
CA LEU A 116 5.43 -4.74 6.93
C LEU A 116 5.93 -5.34 5.61
N PRO A 117 6.76 -4.61 4.84
CA PRO A 117 7.40 -5.20 3.67
C PRO A 117 8.26 -6.40 4.09
N VAL A 118 8.32 -7.44 3.27
CA VAL A 118 9.16 -8.62 3.46
C VAL A 118 10.35 -8.49 2.49
N PRO A 119 11.49 -7.92 2.91
CA PRO A 119 12.68 -7.81 2.07
C PRO A 119 13.08 -9.12 1.39
N MET A 120 13.73 -9.03 0.23
CA MET A 120 14.17 -10.21 -0.53
C MET A 120 15.15 -11.12 0.23
N ASN A 121 15.88 -10.57 1.19
CA ASN A 121 16.85 -11.31 2.00
C ASN A 121 16.23 -11.93 3.27
N THR A 122 14.94 -11.70 3.54
CA THR A 122 14.25 -12.29 4.69
C THR A 122 14.27 -13.82 4.62
N LYS A 123 14.68 -14.47 5.71
CA LYS A 123 14.79 -15.92 5.78
C LYS A 123 13.43 -16.57 6.03
N ALA A 124 13.24 -17.75 5.47
CA ALA A 124 12.08 -18.57 5.80
C ALA A 124 12.08 -18.92 7.29
N GLY A 125 10.89 -18.99 7.90
CA GLY A 125 10.74 -19.26 9.31
C GLY A 125 9.45 -18.67 9.89
N SER A 126 9.32 -18.78 11.21
CA SER A 126 8.19 -18.25 11.97
C SER A 126 8.65 -17.06 12.81
N TYR A 127 7.94 -15.95 12.69
CA TYR A 127 8.29 -14.69 13.34
C TYR A 127 7.15 -14.23 14.24
N PRO A 128 7.37 -14.01 15.55
CA PRO A 128 6.34 -13.51 16.43
C PRO A 128 6.10 -12.01 16.19
N ILE A 129 4.85 -11.62 15.98
CA ILE A 129 4.41 -10.22 15.83
C ILE A 129 3.18 -10.02 16.71
N GLY A 130 3.31 -9.27 17.81
CA GLY A 130 2.15 -8.95 18.67
C GLY A 130 1.41 -10.18 19.21
N GLY A 131 2.12 -11.28 19.51
CA GLY A 131 1.52 -12.54 19.94
C GLY A 131 0.91 -13.40 18.82
N LYS A 132 0.92 -12.91 17.57
CA LYS A 132 0.64 -13.69 16.36
C LYS A 132 1.93 -14.25 15.75
N THR A 133 1.81 -15.22 14.87
CA THR A 133 2.94 -15.80 14.13
C THR A 133 2.82 -15.45 12.66
N LEU A 134 3.80 -14.72 12.13
CA LEU A 134 4.00 -14.55 10.70
C LEU A 134 4.91 -15.67 10.17
N THR A 135 4.40 -16.50 9.27
CA THR A 135 5.19 -17.53 8.59
C THR A 135 5.77 -17.00 7.29
N ILE A 136 7.10 -16.96 7.16
CA ILE A 136 7.78 -16.66 5.91
C ILE A 136 8.12 -17.96 5.18
N LYS A 137 7.57 -18.13 3.97
CA LYS A 137 7.92 -19.22 3.05
C LYS A 137 9.08 -18.82 2.16
N ALA A 138 10.03 -19.74 1.99
CA ALA A 138 11.09 -19.58 0.99
C ALA A 138 10.47 -19.43 -0.40
N LYS A 139 11.01 -18.50 -1.19
CA LYS A 139 10.61 -18.29 -2.58
C LYS A 139 11.84 -18.34 -3.46
N LYS A 140 11.79 -19.17 -4.50
CA LYS A 140 12.84 -19.24 -5.50
C LYS A 140 12.47 -18.29 -6.63
N PHE A 141 13.44 -17.49 -7.06
CA PHE A 141 13.32 -16.61 -8.21
C PHE A 141 14.14 -17.14 -9.35
N GLU A 142 13.66 -16.94 -10.57
CA GLU A 142 14.39 -17.36 -11.76
C GLU A 142 15.57 -16.43 -12.06
N THR A 143 16.47 -16.89 -12.90
CA THR A 143 17.64 -16.12 -13.33
C THR A 143 17.38 -15.56 -14.73
N GLN A 144 17.71 -14.28 -14.91
CA GLN A 144 17.66 -13.60 -16.20
C GLN A 144 19.08 -13.21 -16.62
N TYR A 145 19.43 -13.50 -17.88
CA TYR A 145 20.70 -13.08 -18.48
C TYR A 145 20.43 -11.96 -19.49
N LEU A 146 21.11 -10.84 -19.31
CA LEU A 146 21.02 -9.68 -20.18
C LEU A 146 22.37 -9.45 -20.85
N GLN A 147 22.33 -9.15 -22.14
CA GLN A 147 23.48 -8.70 -22.92
C GLN A 147 23.28 -7.24 -23.28
N VAL A 148 24.23 -6.39 -22.90
CA VAL A 148 24.18 -4.94 -23.14
C VAL A 148 25.50 -4.46 -23.74
N THR A 149 25.46 -3.31 -24.41
CA THR A 149 26.68 -2.72 -24.98
C THR A 149 27.67 -2.33 -23.88
N LYS A 150 28.95 -2.21 -24.22
CA LYS A 150 29.99 -1.73 -23.28
C LYS A 150 29.66 -0.34 -22.70
N GLN A 151 29.05 0.52 -23.54
CA GLN A 151 28.59 1.84 -23.10
C GLN A 151 27.52 1.72 -22.02
N MET A 152 26.51 0.85 -22.22
CA MET A 152 25.47 0.63 -21.20
C MET A 152 26.07 0.03 -19.92
N GLU A 153 26.99 -0.94 -20.02
CA GLU A 153 27.66 -1.52 -18.86
C GLU A 153 28.42 -0.44 -18.06
N SER A 154 29.10 0.50 -18.74
CA SER A 154 29.81 1.61 -18.08
C SER A 154 28.88 2.59 -17.37
N MET A 155 27.58 2.66 -17.72
CA MET A 155 26.65 3.55 -17.03
C MET A 155 26.59 3.24 -15.53
N LYS A 156 26.67 1.95 -15.17
CA LYS A 156 26.62 1.50 -13.77
C LYS A 156 27.86 1.88 -12.94
N GLN A 157 28.90 2.40 -13.59
CA GLN A 157 30.14 2.82 -12.92
C GLN A 157 30.14 4.30 -12.52
N ASP A 158 29.20 5.11 -13.03
CA ASP A 158 29.08 6.53 -12.65
C ASP A 158 28.35 6.68 -11.32
N THR A 159 29.07 6.38 -10.24
CA THR A 159 28.54 6.40 -8.87
C THR A 159 28.08 7.79 -8.44
N LYS A 160 28.67 8.86 -8.97
CA LYS A 160 28.31 10.24 -8.62
C LYS A 160 26.89 10.57 -9.08
N ARG A 161 26.55 10.26 -10.34
CA ARG A 161 25.18 10.47 -10.85
C ARG A 161 24.18 9.55 -10.14
N ILE A 162 24.55 8.29 -9.93
CA ILE A 162 23.70 7.31 -9.25
C ILE A 162 23.38 7.77 -7.81
N GLN A 163 24.37 8.24 -7.05
CA GLN A 163 24.16 8.74 -5.69
C GLN A 163 23.31 10.02 -5.67
N ALA A 164 23.51 10.94 -6.62
CA ALA A 164 22.72 12.15 -6.73
C ALA A 164 21.23 11.84 -7.00
N ASP A 165 20.96 10.91 -7.92
CA ASP A 165 19.59 10.48 -8.22
C ASP A 165 18.97 9.71 -7.05
N GLN A 166 19.75 8.87 -6.37
CA GLN A 166 19.29 8.16 -5.17
C GLN A 166 18.87 9.14 -4.08
N ALA A 167 19.62 10.22 -3.85
CA ALA A 167 19.26 11.24 -2.89
C ALA A 167 17.93 11.95 -3.25
N LYS A 168 17.67 12.21 -4.54
CA LYS A 168 16.38 12.75 -4.99
C LYS A 168 15.24 11.77 -4.72
N ILE A 169 15.44 10.50 -5.07
CA ILE A 169 14.43 9.44 -4.87
C ILE A 169 14.12 9.25 -3.39
N ASP A 170 15.14 9.25 -2.52
CA ASP A 170 14.97 9.09 -1.08
C ASP A 170 14.28 10.32 -0.47
N LEU A 171 14.60 11.52 -0.92
CA LEU A 171 13.88 12.73 -0.51
C LEU A 171 12.40 12.66 -0.91
N ALA A 172 12.12 12.28 -2.16
CA ALA A 172 10.75 12.18 -2.67
C ALA A 172 9.89 11.18 -1.89
N ARG A 173 10.49 10.10 -1.37
CA ARG A 173 9.79 9.06 -0.60
C ARG A 173 10.00 9.16 0.92
N SER A 174 10.67 10.22 1.38
CA SER A 174 10.89 10.47 2.83
C SER A 174 9.62 10.92 3.55
N LYS A 175 8.63 11.40 2.79
CA LYS A 175 7.34 11.87 3.29
C LYS A 175 6.24 11.21 2.47
N SER A 176 5.21 10.74 3.15
CA SER A 176 3.97 10.25 2.56
C SER A 176 2.80 10.90 3.27
N GLU A 177 1.68 11.02 2.58
CA GLU A 177 0.43 11.43 3.19
C GLU A 177 0.06 10.46 4.33
N PRO A 178 -0.38 10.96 5.50
CA PRO A 178 -0.67 10.13 6.68
C PRO A 178 -2.02 9.42 6.57
N SER A 179 -2.64 9.41 5.39
CA SER A 179 -3.93 8.78 5.08
C SER A 179 -3.89 8.20 3.68
N PHE A 180 -4.73 7.20 3.41
CA PHE A 180 -4.87 6.67 2.06
C PHE A 180 -5.44 7.72 1.12
N LEU A 181 -4.83 7.84 -0.06
CA LEU A 181 -5.30 8.73 -1.11
C LEU A 181 -6.24 8.05 -2.10
N PHE A 182 -6.42 6.74 -1.97
CA PHE A 182 -7.22 5.91 -2.86
C PHE A 182 -8.28 5.12 -2.09
N SER A 183 -9.32 4.70 -2.82
CA SER A 183 -10.38 3.82 -2.31
C SER A 183 -10.67 2.63 -3.24
N SER A 184 -10.09 2.61 -4.43
CA SER A 184 -10.31 1.61 -5.47
C SER A 184 -9.17 0.59 -5.53
N PRO A 185 -9.42 -0.64 -6.04
CA PRO A 185 -8.35 -1.59 -6.34
C PRO A 185 -7.33 -1.01 -7.32
N PHE A 186 -6.06 -1.37 -7.22
CA PHE A 186 -5.03 -0.88 -8.14
C PHE A 186 -5.18 -1.51 -9.54
N ILE A 187 -5.09 -0.70 -10.59
CA ILE A 187 -5.13 -1.19 -11.98
C ILE A 187 -3.72 -1.41 -12.52
N GLN A 188 -3.58 -2.27 -13.52
CA GLN A 188 -2.34 -2.33 -14.29
C GLN A 188 -2.10 -0.99 -15.01
N PRO A 189 -0.88 -0.45 -14.97
CA PRO A 189 -0.57 0.88 -15.50
C PRO A 189 -0.47 0.91 -17.03
N VAL A 190 -0.26 -0.23 -17.69
CA VAL A 190 -0.21 -0.37 -19.13
C VAL A 190 -0.70 -1.76 -19.53
N GLU A 191 -1.41 -1.85 -20.66
CA GLU A 191 -1.69 -3.13 -21.30
C GLU A 191 -0.45 -3.58 -22.08
N GLY A 192 0.30 -4.53 -21.51
CA GLY A 192 1.56 -5.00 -22.06
C GLY A 192 1.86 -6.45 -21.70
N ILE A 193 2.90 -7.01 -22.32
CA ILE A 193 3.35 -8.37 -22.05
C ILE A 193 4.31 -8.35 -20.87
N LEU A 194 4.04 -9.12 -19.82
CA LEU A 194 5.00 -9.32 -18.72
C LEU A 194 6.24 -10.05 -19.24
N THR A 195 7.37 -9.34 -19.35
CA THR A 195 8.63 -9.90 -19.86
C THR A 195 9.61 -10.25 -18.75
N THR A 196 9.64 -9.45 -17.67
CA THR A 196 10.44 -9.77 -16.48
C THR A 196 9.55 -9.72 -15.24
N PRO A 197 9.27 -10.88 -14.61
CA PRO A 197 8.63 -10.95 -13.31
C PRO A 197 9.51 -10.44 -12.16
N TYR A 198 8.85 -10.05 -11.07
CA TYR A 198 9.51 -9.62 -9.84
C TYR A 198 10.44 -10.68 -9.26
N GLY A 199 11.59 -10.20 -8.79
CA GLY A 199 12.60 -10.93 -8.02
C GLY A 199 13.62 -11.70 -8.86
N HIS A 200 13.50 -11.68 -10.20
CA HIS A 200 14.45 -12.34 -11.09
C HIS A 200 15.90 -11.92 -10.77
N THR A 201 16.80 -12.88 -10.62
CA THR A 201 18.22 -12.60 -10.41
C THR A 201 18.87 -12.27 -11.74
N ARG A 202 19.41 -11.06 -11.88
CA ARG A 202 19.99 -10.57 -13.12
C ARG A 202 21.49 -10.79 -13.18
N TYR A 203 21.92 -11.29 -14.32
CA TYR A 203 23.30 -11.26 -14.76
C TYR A 203 23.40 -10.38 -16.00
N VAL A 204 24.30 -9.42 -15.98
CA VAL A 204 24.57 -8.51 -17.11
C VAL A 204 25.95 -8.82 -17.65
N ASN A 205 26.05 -9.14 -18.94
CA ASN A 205 27.32 -9.51 -19.59
C ASN A 205 28.07 -10.62 -18.83
N GLY A 206 27.34 -11.59 -18.29
CA GLY A 206 27.87 -12.73 -17.54
C GLY A 206 28.25 -12.46 -16.07
N LYS A 207 28.10 -11.23 -15.58
CA LYS A 207 28.39 -10.86 -14.19
C LYS A 207 27.11 -10.72 -13.39
N PHE A 208 27.13 -11.16 -12.12
CA PHE A 208 26.04 -10.89 -11.19
C PHE A 208 25.82 -9.39 -11.09
N ASP A 209 24.56 -8.98 -11.14
CA ASP A 209 24.16 -7.57 -11.07
C ASP A 209 23.27 -7.32 -9.85
N SER A 210 22.02 -7.76 -9.90
CA SER A 210 21.02 -7.45 -8.88
C SER A 210 19.80 -8.37 -8.99
N SER A 211 18.94 -8.39 -7.96
CA SER A 211 17.58 -8.89 -8.12
C SER A 211 16.69 -7.79 -8.72
N HIS A 212 15.84 -8.16 -9.67
CA HIS A 212 14.89 -7.24 -10.30
C HIS A 212 13.71 -6.99 -9.36
N MET A 213 13.75 -5.88 -8.63
CA MET A 213 12.77 -5.54 -7.60
C MET A 213 11.50 -4.88 -8.15
N ALA A 214 11.09 -5.25 -9.37
CA ALA A 214 10.02 -4.61 -10.13
C ALA A 214 9.39 -5.63 -11.09
N ILE A 215 8.40 -5.22 -11.87
CA ILE A 215 7.99 -5.95 -13.08
C ILE A 215 8.32 -5.12 -14.31
N ASP A 216 8.62 -5.80 -15.41
CA ASP A 216 8.78 -5.16 -16.72
C ASP A 216 7.62 -5.58 -17.64
N LEU A 217 6.89 -4.60 -18.14
CA LEU A 217 5.75 -4.76 -19.05
C LEU A 217 6.15 -4.23 -20.43
N ALA A 218 6.40 -5.12 -21.39
CA ALA A 218 6.71 -4.72 -22.76
C ALA A 218 5.46 -4.20 -23.47
N ALA A 219 5.59 -3.00 -24.03
CA ALA A 219 4.58 -2.34 -24.83
C ALA A 219 5.28 -1.46 -25.87
N LYS A 220 4.57 -1.06 -26.93
CA LYS A 220 5.16 -0.19 -27.96
C LYS A 220 5.58 1.16 -27.33
N GLU A 221 6.68 1.72 -27.79
CA GLU A 221 7.05 3.09 -27.45
C GLU A 221 5.91 4.06 -27.80
N GLY A 222 5.65 5.02 -26.92
CA GLY A 222 4.51 5.93 -27.05
C GLY A 222 3.19 5.38 -26.50
N THR A 223 3.13 4.13 -26.03
CA THR A 223 1.91 3.60 -25.38
C THR A 223 1.59 4.42 -24.12
N PRO A 224 0.35 4.90 -23.92
CA PRO A 224 -0.02 5.65 -22.72
C PRO A 224 0.15 4.82 -21.45
N ILE A 225 0.77 5.42 -20.43
CA ILE A 225 0.88 4.87 -19.07
C ILE A 225 -0.13 5.57 -18.20
N LYS A 226 -0.93 4.78 -17.48
CA LYS A 226 -1.95 5.23 -16.55
C LYS A 226 -1.41 5.25 -15.11
N ALA A 227 -1.85 6.20 -14.30
CA ALA A 227 -1.70 6.10 -12.85
C ALA A 227 -2.45 4.85 -12.34
N THR A 228 -1.73 3.99 -11.62
CA THR A 228 -2.29 2.72 -11.09
C THR A 228 -3.42 2.98 -10.07
N ASN A 229 -3.40 4.13 -9.41
CA ASN A 229 -4.43 4.58 -8.48
C ASN A 229 -4.31 6.09 -8.22
N ASP A 230 -5.26 6.62 -7.44
CA ASP A 230 -5.23 7.99 -6.94
C ASP A 230 -3.96 8.27 -6.12
N GLY A 231 -3.41 9.47 -6.24
CA GLY A 231 -2.23 9.85 -5.47
C GLY A 231 -1.71 11.24 -5.76
N ILE A 232 -0.52 11.52 -5.22
CA ILE A 232 0.24 12.76 -5.45
C ILE A 232 1.58 12.37 -6.08
N VAL A 233 1.96 13.04 -7.16
CA VAL A 233 3.25 12.82 -7.82
C VAL A 233 4.37 13.31 -6.89
N ALA A 234 5.08 12.39 -6.26
CA ALA A 234 6.19 12.66 -5.35
C ALA A 234 7.47 13.06 -6.10
N LEU A 235 7.66 12.54 -7.31
CA LEU A 235 8.76 12.88 -8.21
C LEU A 235 8.35 12.63 -9.66
N ALA A 236 8.61 13.59 -10.54
CA ALA A 236 8.63 13.39 -11.99
C ALA A 236 9.90 14.06 -12.54
N ASP A 237 10.92 13.25 -12.88
CA ASP A 237 12.25 13.76 -13.28
C ASP A 237 12.96 12.79 -14.24
N SER A 238 13.94 13.30 -14.97
CA SER A 238 14.86 12.50 -15.81
C SER A 238 16.05 12.04 -14.97
N LEU A 239 16.03 10.77 -14.57
CA LEU A 239 17.09 10.14 -13.78
C LEU A 239 18.05 9.36 -14.70
N TYR A 240 19.24 9.06 -14.21
CA TYR A 240 20.32 8.52 -15.02
C TYR A 240 20.09 7.07 -15.44
N LEU A 241 19.83 6.17 -14.49
CA LEU A 241 19.63 4.74 -14.79
C LEU A 241 18.18 4.42 -15.10
N THR A 242 17.23 5.04 -14.43
CA THR A 242 15.79 4.76 -14.64
C THR A 242 15.18 5.64 -15.73
N GLY A 243 15.94 6.57 -16.31
CA GLY A 243 15.44 7.49 -17.33
C GLY A 243 14.35 8.42 -16.77
N ASN A 244 13.45 8.86 -17.64
CA ASN A 244 12.26 9.58 -17.21
C ASN A 244 11.45 8.69 -16.26
N SER A 245 11.30 9.18 -15.04
CA SER A 245 10.74 8.41 -13.92
C SER A 245 9.65 9.20 -13.22
N ILE A 246 8.57 8.52 -12.87
CA ILE A 246 7.48 9.04 -12.05
C ILE A 246 7.38 8.22 -10.78
N TYR A 247 7.22 8.87 -9.64
CA TYR A 247 6.85 8.26 -8.38
C TYR A 247 5.56 8.89 -7.89
N ILE A 248 4.57 8.07 -7.54
CA ILE A 248 3.29 8.52 -7.00
C ILE A 248 3.18 8.01 -5.56
N ASP A 249 2.97 8.95 -4.64
CA ASP A 249 2.54 8.67 -3.27
C ASP A 249 1.05 8.33 -3.27
N HIS A 250 0.70 7.17 -2.73
CA HIS A 250 -0.68 6.71 -2.54
C HIS A 250 -1.13 6.90 -1.09
N GLY A 251 -0.27 7.48 -0.25
CA GLY A 251 -0.45 7.63 1.17
C GLY A 251 0.04 6.42 1.97
N MET A 252 0.20 6.62 3.28
CA MET A 252 0.56 5.58 4.24
C MET A 252 1.87 4.85 3.87
N GLN A 253 2.87 5.59 3.40
CA GLN A 253 4.18 5.09 3.00
C GLN A 253 4.14 4.11 1.82
N LEU A 254 3.06 4.11 1.03
CA LEU A 254 2.89 3.30 -0.17
C LEU A 254 3.12 4.17 -1.43
N PHE A 255 4.05 3.73 -2.29
CA PHE A 255 4.37 4.44 -3.52
C PHE A 255 4.38 3.50 -4.72
N SER A 256 4.00 4.00 -5.90
CA SER A 256 4.28 3.36 -7.18
C SER A 256 5.36 4.12 -7.95
N GLN A 257 6.16 3.40 -8.73
CA GLN A 257 7.20 3.94 -9.60
C GLN A 257 6.97 3.47 -11.03
N TYR A 258 7.20 4.38 -11.98
CA TYR A 258 7.13 4.17 -13.43
C TYR A 258 8.45 4.67 -14.02
N ALA A 259 9.20 3.81 -14.70
CA ALA A 259 10.53 4.13 -15.22
C ALA A 259 10.68 3.77 -16.70
N HIS A 260 11.73 4.33 -17.30
CA HIS A 260 12.10 4.24 -18.72
C HIS A 260 11.14 4.97 -19.67
N LEU A 261 10.38 5.95 -19.19
CA LEU A 261 9.38 6.66 -19.99
C LEU A 261 10.02 7.43 -21.14
N SER A 262 9.30 7.56 -22.26
CA SER A 262 9.69 8.46 -23.35
C SER A 262 9.29 9.91 -23.05
N GLU A 263 8.16 10.09 -22.35
CA GLU A 263 7.56 11.39 -22.05
C GLU A 263 6.93 11.39 -20.64
N LEU A 264 7.12 12.50 -19.91
CA LEU A 264 6.45 12.80 -18.65
C LEU A 264 5.26 13.74 -18.93
N ARG A 265 4.05 13.38 -18.50
CA ARG A 265 2.83 14.20 -18.67
C ARG A 265 2.30 14.82 -17.38
N VAL A 266 3.05 14.64 -16.29
CA VAL A 266 2.77 15.19 -14.97
C VAL A 266 4.06 15.77 -14.40
N LYS A 267 3.92 16.65 -13.40
CA LYS A 267 5.03 17.23 -12.64
C LYS A 267 4.91 16.89 -11.16
N THR A 268 6.04 16.95 -10.45
CA THR A 268 6.06 16.82 -8.98
C THR A 268 5.04 17.75 -8.32
N GLY A 269 4.24 17.19 -7.41
CA GLY A 269 3.16 17.88 -6.70
C GLY A 269 1.77 17.76 -7.37
N ASP A 270 1.68 17.27 -8.61
CA ASP A 270 0.37 17.06 -9.25
C ASP A 270 -0.43 15.98 -8.51
N ARG A 271 -1.74 16.21 -8.36
CA ARG A 271 -2.69 15.17 -7.95
C ARG A 271 -3.15 14.41 -9.18
N VAL A 272 -3.18 13.10 -9.10
CA VAL A 272 -3.63 12.23 -10.18
C VAL A 272 -4.72 11.28 -9.69
N LYS A 273 -5.60 10.91 -10.60
CA LYS A 273 -6.64 9.90 -10.41
C LYS A 273 -6.24 8.60 -11.08
N GLN A 274 -6.77 7.50 -10.55
CA GLN A 274 -6.65 6.20 -11.20
C GLN A 274 -7.06 6.31 -12.68
N GLY A 275 -6.19 5.83 -13.57
CA GLY A 275 -6.45 5.85 -15.01
C GLY A 275 -5.97 7.11 -15.75
N ASP A 276 -5.59 8.18 -15.04
CA ASP A 276 -5.02 9.37 -15.68
C ASP A 276 -3.74 9.01 -16.43
N ILE A 277 -3.56 9.57 -17.63
CA ILE A 277 -2.35 9.35 -18.43
C ILE A 277 -1.22 10.22 -17.86
N ILE A 278 -0.24 9.57 -17.23
CA ILE A 278 0.87 10.24 -16.55
C ILE A 278 2.15 10.33 -17.38
N GLY A 279 2.22 9.55 -18.45
CA GLY A 279 3.39 9.52 -19.34
C GLY A 279 3.22 8.49 -20.45
N LEU A 280 4.30 8.28 -21.20
CA LEU A 280 4.33 7.34 -22.33
C LEU A 280 5.46 6.32 -22.16
N VAL A 281 5.20 5.07 -22.55
CA VAL A 281 6.22 4.00 -22.60
C VAL A 281 7.38 4.45 -23.47
N GLY A 282 8.60 4.14 -23.04
CA GLY A 282 9.82 4.46 -23.77
C GLY A 282 10.93 3.46 -23.47
N THR A 283 12.16 3.92 -23.71
CA THR A 283 13.38 3.16 -23.43
C THR A 283 14.51 4.06 -22.92
N THR A 284 14.18 5.10 -22.14
CA THR A 284 15.19 6.02 -21.59
C THR A 284 15.96 5.39 -20.42
N GLY A 285 17.20 5.84 -20.19
CA GLY A 285 18.07 5.30 -19.15
C GLY A 285 18.69 3.94 -19.51
N PHE A 286 18.95 3.10 -18.50
CA PHE A 286 19.47 1.74 -18.66
C PHE A 286 18.34 0.78 -19.05
N SER A 287 17.99 0.77 -20.34
CA SER A 287 16.95 -0.07 -20.93
C SER A 287 17.42 -0.69 -22.24
N THR A 288 17.04 -1.94 -22.51
CA THR A 288 17.40 -2.69 -23.73
C THR A 288 16.33 -2.62 -24.82
N GLY A 289 15.20 -1.98 -24.56
CA GLY A 289 14.11 -1.80 -25.52
C GLY A 289 12.83 -1.26 -24.87
N PRO A 290 11.80 -0.90 -25.66
CA PRO A 290 10.58 -0.29 -25.13
C PRO A 290 9.84 -1.19 -24.11
N HIS A 291 9.74 -0.71 -22.87
CA HIS A 291 8.96 -1.34 -21.81
C HIS A 291 8.66 -0.35 -20.68
N LEU A 292 7.69 -0.68 -19.84
CA LEU A 292 7.49 -0.03 -18.54
C LEU A 292 8.14 -0.87 -17.46
N HIS A 293 9.10 -0.27 -16.74
CA HIS A 293 9.58 -0.80 -15.47
C HIS A 293 8.71 -0.24 -14.34
N PHE A 294 8.01 -1.12 -13.63
CA PHE A 294 7.02 -0.74 -12.63
C PHE A 294 7.30 -1.37 -11.26
N THR A 295 7.31 -0.55 -10.22
CA THR A 295 7.65 -0.96 -8.85
C THR A 295 6.62 -0.44 -7.86
N PHE A 296 6.27 -1.25 -6.88
CA PHE A 296 5.64 -0.77 -5.65
C PHE A 296 6.65 -0.69 -4.51
N TRP A 297 6.43 0.26 -3.62
CA TRP A 297 7.26 0.47 -2.45
C TRP A 297 6.38 0.64 -1.22
N ALA A 298 6.72 -0.06 -0.14
CA ALA A 298 6.16 0.17 1.19
C ALA A 298 7.29 0.49 2.15
N HIS A 299 7.21 1.62 2.87
CA HIS A 299 8.25 2.07 3.80
C HIS A 299 9.66 2.06 3.19
N ASN A 300 9.78 2.59 1.96
CA ASN A 300 11.01 2.66 1.19
C ASN A 300 11.63 1.29 0.80
N ILE A 301 10.87 0.20 0.92
CA ILE A 301 11.29 -1.15 0.51
C ILE A 301 10.42 -1.60 -0.66
N GLN A 302 11.05 -2.09 -1.73
CA GLN A 302 10.34 -2.58 -2.91
C GLN A 302 9.52 -3.81 -2.57
N ALA A 303 8.35 -3.92 -3.19
CA ALA A 303 7.46 -5.04 -3.09
C ALA A 303 7.00 -5.51 -4.46
N ASN A 304 6.58 -6.77 -4.52
CA ASN A 304 6.06 -7.41 -5.71
C ASN A 304 4.77 -6.72 -6.19
N PRO A 305 4.79 -6.06 -7.37
CA PRO A 305 3.62 -5.34 -7.86
C PRO A 305 2.38 -6.19 -8.10
N ASN A 306 2.56 -7.48 -8.41
CA ASN A 306 1.44 -8.39 -8.68
C ASN A 306 0.52 -8.60 -7.46
N LEU A 307 0.95 -8.22 -6.26
CA LEU A 307 0.12 -8.29 -5.06
C LEU A 307 -0.99 -7.22 -5.02
N PHE A 308 -0.83 -6.15 -5.79
CA PHE A 308 -1.70 -4.98 -5.75
C PHE A 308 -2.75 -4.98 -6.86
N PHE A 309 -2.45 -5.56 -8.03
CA PHE A 309 -3.35 -5.46 -9.17
C PHE A 309 -4.66 -6.19 -8.92
N ASN A 310 -5.77 -5.52 -9.25
CA ASN A 310 -7.13 -6.00 -9.03
C ASN A 310 -7.44 -6.31 -7.56
N THR A 311 -6.60 -5.85 -6.63
CA THR A 311 -6.82 -5.97 -5.19
C THR A 311 -6.91 -4.57 -4.57
N ASN A 312 -7.73 -4.44 -3.54
CA ASN A 312 -7.62 -3.35 -2.56
C ASN A 312 -6.60 -3.84 -1.50
N PRO A 313 -5.91 -2.99 -0.69
CA PRO A 313 -4.77 -3.39 0.12
C PRO A 313 -5.01 -4.46 1.22
N PHE A 314 -6.15 -5.14 1.23
CA PHE A 314 -6.59 -5.99 2.33
C PHE A 314 -7.43 -7.22 1.94
N GLN A 315 -7.56 -7.59 0.65
CA GLN A 315 -8.22 -8.85 0.27
C GLN A 315 -7.21 -9.98 0.00
N TRP A 316 -6.73 -10.61 1.08
CA TRP A 316 -5.96 -11.86 1.00
C TRP A 316 -6.70 -13.06 1.56
N SER A 317 -7.93 -13.23 1.08
CA SER A 317 -8.62 -14.51 1.18
C SER A 317 -9.62 -14.70 0.04
N GLN A 318 -9.16 -14.67 -1.20
CA GLN A 318 -9.81 -15.40 -2.28
C GLN A 318 -8.72 -16.06 -3.15
N PRO A 319 -8.82 -17.37 -3.47
CA PRO A 319 -8.11 -17.88 -4.63
C PRO A 319 -8.57 -17.09 -5.85
N ALA A 320 -7.66 -16.83 -6.79
CA ALA A 320 -8.03 -16.21 -8.06
C ALA A 320 -9.30 -16.87 -8.61
N ALA A 321 -10.31 -16.07 -8.99
CA ALA A 321 -11.45 -16.58 -9.73
C ALA A 321 -10.93 -17.30 -11.00
N PRO A 322 -11.59 -18.39 -11.42
CA PRO A 322 -11.10 -19.27 -12.49
C PRO A 322 -10.86 -18.57 -13.83
#